data_AF-A0A6P0Y1W8-F1
#
_entry.id   AF-A0A6P0Y1W8-F1
#
_cell.length_a   1.000
_cell.length_b   1.000
_cell.length_c   1.000
_cell.angle_alpha   90.00
_cell.angle_beta   90.00
_cell.angle_gamma   90.00
#
_symmetry.space_group_name_H-M   'P 1'
#
loop_
_entity.id
_entity.type
_entity.pdbx_description
1 polymer ?
#
loop_
_entity_poly.entity_id
_entity_poly.type
_entity_poly.pdbx_seq_one_letter_code
_entity_poly.pdbx_strand_id
1 'polypeptide(L)'
;ALRCYGFASPASAKSPLQSRTKRQLWFSAWLGSALVAFNLQILVWSHTGVSDMLLTGCMGTAMLCFFLGYASQNKPQHQHFLTLPRPWYLAFYLLISLAVLTKGPVGIVIPGLVIIAFLVYVGQFWAVVKEAQIITGGAIFLLITLPWYILVSLENSDYLASFFGYHNFERFTEVVNGHNAPWYFYFLVILVGFLPYSVYLPWGIVRLKFWRPSFWRRQPRSAQLSLFAMFWLVIIFAFFTLAVTKLPSYTLPLIPAAAIIVALLWSEQLTQSEPELKRPTRPSLLWSGILNILLMVAVAIALGIGPGLIGYDPAAPNLGTLFADTKLHRLGAAIWMSAAVGSIIVLLKNK
;
A
#
# COMPACT_ATOMS: atom_id res chain seq x y z
N ALA A 1 6.00 -11.52 -3.01
CA ALA A 1 6.09 -11.58 -1.54
C ALA A 1 5.02 -12.47 -0.90
N LEU A 2 3.72 -12.18 -1.05
CA LEU A 2 2.63 -12.93 -0.39
C LEU A 2 2.61 -14.46 -0.69
N ARG A 3 3.16 -14.91 -1.83
CA ARG A 3 3.37 -16.34 -2.15
C ARG A 3 4.35 -17.07 -1.22
N CYS A 4 5.08 -16.35 -0.39
CA CYS A 4 6.08 -16.92 0.50
C CYS A 4 5.83 -16.56 1.97
N TYR A 5 4.96 -15.59 2.27
CA TYR A 5 4.84 -14.95 3.59
C TYR A 5 3.39 -14.64 3.96
N GLY A 6 3.08 -14.61 5.26
CA GLY A 6 1.73 -14.37 5.79
C GLY A 6 1.70 -14.19 7.30
N PHE A 7 0.52 -13.98 7.90
CA PHE A 7 0.36 -13.57 9.32
C PHE A 7 1.02 -14.51 10.34
N ALA A 8 1.93 -13.97 11.15
CA ALA A 8 2.40 -14.66 12.35
C ALA A 8 1.30 -14.58 13.43
N SER A 9 0.57 -15.68 13.67
CA SER A 9 -0.42 -15.75 14.75
C SER A 9 0.22 -16.29 16.03
N PRO A 10 -0.06 -15.73 17.23
CA PRO A 10 0.38 -16.34 18.50
C PRO A 10 -0.15 -17.76 18.71
N ALA A 11 -1.25 -18.14 18.06
CA ALA A 11 -1.76 -19.51 18.09
C ALA A 11 -0.83 -20.49 17.33
N SER A 12 -0.10 -20.02 16.32
CA SER A 12 0.90 -20.82 15.61
C SER A 12 2.24 -20.89 16.35
N ALA A 13 2.39 -20.24 17.51
CA ALA A 13 3.63 -20.31 18.30
C ALA A 13 3.87 -21.67 18.97
N LYS A 14 2.84 -22.54 18.99
CA LYS A 14 2.97 -23.92 19.49
C LYS A 14 3.34 -24.94 18.41
N SER A 15 3.35 -24.56 17.13
CA SER A 15 3.75 -25.45 16.04
C SER A 15 4.88 -24.81 15.21
N PRO A 16 5.97 -25.54 14.93
CA PRO A 16 7.09 -25.00 14.18
C PRO A 16 6.67 -24.76 12.73
N LEU A 17 6.23 -23.54 12.35
CA LEU A 17 5.95 -23.16 10.95
C LEU A 17 5.20 -24.27 10.17
N GLN A 18 4.31 -25.03 10.84
CA GLN A 18 3.79 -26.28 10.29
C GLN A 18 2.78 -25.95 9.20
N SER A 19 3.28 -26.13 7.97
CA SER A 19 2.59 -26.21 6.69
C SER A 19 1.43 -25.22 6.50
N ARG A 20 1.74 -23.94 6.28
CA ARG A 20 0.86 -23.19 5.37
C ARG A 20 0.83 -23.93 4.06
N THR A 21 -0.33 -24.38 3.62
CA THR A 21 -0.45 -25.06 2.34
C THR A 21 0.04 -24.12 1.25
N LYS A 22 0.75 -24.65 0.25
CA LYS A 22 1.12 -23.89 -0.97
C LYS A 22 -0.10 -23.13 -1.51
N ARG A 23 -1.28 -23.75 -1.43
CA ARG A 23 -2.58 -23.14 -1.74
C ARG A 23 -2.84 -21.83 -1.00
N GLN A 24 -2.66 -21.78 0.32
CA GLN A 24 -2.89 -20.57 1.12
C GLN A 24 -1.95 -19.44 0.72
N LEU A 25 -0.67 -19.72 0.49
CA LEU A 25 0.30 -18.71 0.10
C LEU A 25 -0.01 -18.13 -1.29
N TRP A 26 -0.37 -18.98 -2.22
CA TRP A 26 -0.80 -18.55 -3.55
C TRP A 26 -2.09 -17.74 -3.47
N PHE A 27 -3.06 -18.19 -2.69
CA PHE A 27 -4.31 -17.48 -2.45
C PHE A 27 -4.07 -16.07 -1.86
N SER A 28 -3.20 -15.94 -0.86
CA SER A 28 -2.80 -14.63 -0.32
C SER A 28 -2.26 -13.70 -1.40
N ALA A 29 -1.43 -14.23 -2.31
CA ALA A 29 -0.83 -13.42 -3.37
C ALA A 29 -1.84 -12.98 -4.42
N TRP A 30 -2.68 -13.91 -4.89
CA TRP A 30 -3.77 -13.59 -5.80
C TRP A 30 -4.71 -12.56 -5.19
N LEU A 31 -5.08 -12.73 -3.92
CA LEU A 31 -5.95 -11.81 -3.22
C LEU A 31 -5.28 -10.43 -3.09
N GLY A 32 -4.04 -10.34 -2.60
CA GLY A 32 -3.34 -9.05 -2.47
C GLY A 32 -3.17 -8.32 -3.81
N SER A 33 -2.82 -9.05 -4.88
CA SER A 33 -2.75 -8.48 -6.22
C SER A 33 -4.11 -7.99 -6.72
N ALA A 34 -5.18 -8.75 -6.49
CA ALA A 34 -6.54 -8.35 -6.85
C ALA A 34 -6.99 -7.11 -6.05
N LEU A 35 -6.71 -7.06 -4.74
CA LEU A 35 -7.04 -5.90 -3.90
C LEU A 35 -6.39 -4.62 -4.41
N VAL A 36 -5.14 -4.67 -4.87
CA VAL A 36 -4.46 -3.49 -5.47
C VAL A 36 -5.02 -3.18 -6.85
N ALA A 37 -5.15 -4.18 -7.72
CA ALA A 37 -5.58 -4.00 -9.11
C ALA A 37 -7.01 -3.46 -9.24
N PHE A 38 -7.92 -3.90 -8.34
CA PHE A 38 -9.31 -3.47 -8.31
C PHE A 38 -9.60 -2.40 -7.25
N ASN A 39 -8.56 -1.82 -6.64
CA ASN A 39 -8.76 -0.68 -5.74
C ASN A 39 -9.19 0.55 -6.55
N LEU A 40 -10.26 1.22 -6.12
CA LEU A 40 -10.83 2.37 -6.81
C LEU A 40 -9.80 3.52 -6.97
N GLN A 41 -9.06 3.84 -5.91
CA GLN A 41 -8.08 4.92 -5.98
C GLN A 41 -6.94 4.58 -6.95
N ILE A 42 -6.45 3.34 -6.96
CA ILE A 42 -5.45 2.88 -7.94
C ILE A 42 -6.00 2.96 -9.37
N LEU A 43 -7.22 2.49 -9.61
CA LEU A 43 -7.85 2.52 -10.93
C LEU A 43 -8.03 3.94 -11.45
N VAL A 44 -8.51 4.87 -10.62
CA VAL A 44 -8.67 6.27 -11.03
C VAL A 44 -7.32 6.87 -11.36
N TRP A 45 -6.36 6.77 -10.44
CA TRP A 45 -5.07 7.46 -10.59
C TRP A 45 -4.14 6.81 -11.63
N SER A 46 -4.37 5.55 -12.02
CA SER A 46 -3.61 4.91 -13.10
C SER A 46 -4.07 5.34 -14.49
N HIS A 47 -5.28 5.89 -14.59
CA HIS A 47 -5.84 6.45 -15.82
C HIS A 47 -5.75 7.99 -15.86
N THR A 48 -5.14 8.60 -14.84
CA THR A 48 -4.77 10.01 -14.83
C THR A 48 -3.29 10.14 -15.19
N GLY A 49 -2.96 11.02 -16.14
CA GLY A 49 -1.57 11.27 -16.57
C GLY A 49 -0.74 12.05 -15.55
N VAL A 50 -0.52 11.49 -14.35
CA VAL A 50 0.28 12.09 -13.28
C VAL A 50 1.40 11.15 -12.79
N SER A 51 2.44 11.72 -12.19
CA SER A 51 3.61 10.97 -11.72
C SER A 51 3.36 10.11 -10.47
N ASP A 52 2.27 10.35 -9.74
CA ASP A 52 1.94 9.67 -8.48
C ASP A 52 1.85 8.14 -8.63
N MET A 53 1.34 7.65 -9.76
CA MET A 53 1.22 6.22 -9.99
C MET A 53 2.57 5.56 -10.29
N LEU A 54 3.44 6.25 -11.05
CA LEU A 54 4.80 5.78 -11.30
C LEU A 54 5.61 5.73 -9.99
N LEU A 55 5.49 6.75 -9.14
CA LEU A 55 6.07 6.74 -7.79
C LEU A 55 5.55 5.55 -6.98
N THR A 56 4.24 5.33 -6.97
CA THR A 56 3.59 4.24 -6.24
C THR A 56 4.09 2.87 -6.70
N GLY A 57 4.19 2.65 -8.01
CA GLY A 57 4.70 1.42 -8.60
C GLY A 57 6.17 1.16 -8.26
N CYS A 58 7.04 2.16 -8.46
CA CYS A 58 8.46 2.07 -8.13
C CYS A 58 8.69 1.86 -6.63
N MET A 59 8.11 2.73 -5.78
CA MET A 59 8.25 2.65 -4.33
C MET A 59 7.68 1.33 -3.80
N GLY A 60 6.48 0.95 -4.22
CA GLY A 60 5.83 -0.27 -3.71
C GLY A 60 6.58 -1.53 -4.11
N THR A 61 7.08 -1.59 -5.34
CA THR A 61 7.90 -2.72 -5.79
C THR A 61 9.24 -2.74 -5.08
N ALA A 62 9.89 -1.58 -4.88
CA ALA A 62 11.14 -1.47 -4.12
C ALA A 62 10.96 -2.02 -2.70
N MET A 63 9.90 -1.61 -1.99
CA MET A 63 9.60 -2.08 -0.63
C MET A 63 9.40 -3.60 -0.56
N LEU A 64 8.76 -4.19 -1.57
CA LEU A 64 8.63 -5.65 -1.68
C LEU A 64 9.98 -6.32 -1.97
N CYS A 65 10.78 -5.79 -2.88
CA CYS A 65 12.13 -6.28 -3.19
C CYS A 65 13.03 -6.23 -1.94
N PHE A 66 13.01 -5.14 -1.18
CA PHE A 66 13.71 -5.05 0.10
C PHE A 66 13.26 -6.18 1.05
N PHE A 67 11.95 -6.37 1.24
CA PHE A 67 11.45 -7.41 2.12
C PHE A 67 11.83 -8.83 1.64
N LEU A 68 11.86 -9.07 0.32
CA LEU A 68 12.32 -10.33 -0.26
C LEU A 68 13.81 -10.59 0.01
N GLY A 69 14.65 -9.55 -0.08
CA GLY A 69 16.05 -9.61 0.33
C GLY A 69 16.17 -9.93 1.82
N TYR A 70 15.49 -9.16 2.65
CA TYR A 70 15.45 -9.30 4.11
C TYR A 70 15.05 -10.71 4.56
N ALA A 71 13.99 -11.27 3.98
CA ALA A 71 13.44 -12.56 4.35
C ALA A 71 14.25 -13.75 3.80
N SER A 72 15.06 -13.54 2.76
CA SER A 72 15.92 -14.58 2.17
C SER A 72 17.23 -14.70 2.96
N GLN A 73 17.19 -15.43 4.08
CA GLN A 73 18.38 -15.72 4.89
C GLN A 73 19.30 -16.74 4.20
N ASN A 74 20.05 -16.31 3.19
CA ASN A 74 21.22 -17.06 2.73
C ASN A 74 22.42 -16.68 3.59
N LYS A 75 23.23 -17.68 4.01
CA LYS A 75 24.48 -17.45 4.73
C LYS A 75 25.33 -16.42 3.96
N PRO A 76 25.97 -15.45 4.65
CA PRO A 76 26.88 -14.52 3.98
C PRO A 76 28.06 -15.32 3.42
N GLN A 77 28.05 -15.56 2.11
CA GLN A 77 29.22 -16.01 1.36
C GLN A 77 30.19 -14.83 1.35
N HIS A 78 31.46 -15.02 1.74
CA HIS A 78 32.46 -13.95 1.88
C HIS A 78 32.29 -12.82 0.84
N GLN A 79 31.71 -11.70 1.27
CA GLN A 79 31.34 -10.61 0.37
C GLN A 79 32.49 -9.61 0.31
N HIS A 80 33.16 -9.52 -0.83
CA HIS A 80 34.10 -8.43 -1.12
C HIS A 80 33.33 -7.13 -1.38
N PHE A 81 33.96 -5.99 -1.06
CA PHE A 81 33.38 -4.64 -1.23
C PHE A 81 32.87 -4.34 -2.66
N LEU A 82 33.46 -4.98 -3.68
CA LEU A 82 33.14 -4.78 -5.11
C LEU A 82 32.06 -5.73 -5.66
N THR A 83 31.47 -6.60 -4.82
CA THR A 83 30.43 -7.52 -5.29
C THR A 83 29.07 -6.85 -5.37
N LEU A 84 28.33 -7.09 -6.47
CA LEU A 84 26.98 -6.56 -6.63
C LEU A 84 26.05 -7.03 -5.51
N PRO A 85 25.09 -6.20 -5.08
CA PRO A 85 24.05 -6.60 -4.15
C PRO A 85 23.29 -7.83 -4.64
N ARG A 86 22.76 -8.62 -3.69
CA ARG A 86 21.83 -9.72 -4.01
C ARG A 86 20.69 -9.21 -4.92
N PRO A 87 20.12 -10.05 -5.80
CA PRO A 87 19.17 -9.60 -6.83
C PRO A 87 18.00 -8.76 -6.29
N TRP A 88 17.48 -9.13 -5.12
CA TRP A 88 16.39 -8.40 -4.47
C TRP A 88 16.81 -7.04 -3.90
N TYR A 89 18.01 -6.93 -3.31
CA TYR A 89 18.53 -5.64 -2.88
C TYR A 89 18.96 -4.78 -4.07
N LEU A 90 19.52 -5.38 -5.12
CA LEU A 90 19.82 -4.69 -6.37
C LEU A 90 18.56 -4.09 -6.99
N ALA A 91 17.50 -4.89 -7.15
CA ALA A 91 16.21 -4.41 -7.64
C ALA A 91 15.63 -3.29 -6.75
N PHE A 92 15.80 -3.39 -5.43
CA PHE A 92 15.43 -2.30 -4.51
C PHE A 92 16.19 -1.00 -4.83
N TYR A 93 17.51 -1.04 -5.00
CA TYR A 93 18.30 0.16 -5.33
C TYR A 93 17.94 0.74 -6.70
N LEU A 94 17.67 -0.10 -7.70
CA LEU A 94 17.21 0.38 -9.01
C LEU A 94 15.84 1.08 -8.90
N LEU A 95 14.88 0.45 -8.24
CA LEU A 95 13.52 0.97 -8.12
C LEU A 95 13.41 2.21 -7.23
N ILE A 96 14.21 2.29 -6.16
CA ILE A 96 14.26 3.50 -5.31
C ILE A 96 14.90 4.68 -6.06
N SER A 97 15.87 4.41 -6.96
CA SER A 97 16.45 5.44 -7.83
C SER A 97 15.40 5.99 -8.80
N LEU A 98 14.62 5.10 -9.43
CA LEU A 98 13.52 5.50 -10.32
C LEU A 98 12.43 6.26 -9.56
N ALA A 99 12.11 5.87 -8.32
CA ALA A 99 11.18 6.61 -7.47
C ALA A 99 11.66 8.05 -7.21
N VAL A 100 12.96 8.23 -6.94
CA VAL A 100 13.57 9.55 -6.74
C VAL A 100 13.61 10.39 -8.01
N LEU A 101 13.89 9.79 -9.16
CA LEU A 101 13.80 10.50 -10.44
C LEU A 101 12.35 10.84 -10.83
N THR A 102 11.37 10.10 -10.33
CA THR A 102 9.94 10.34 -10.63
C THR A 102 9.36 11.52 -9.85
N LYS A 103 9.62 11.59 -8.54
CA LYS A 103 8.98 12.58 -7.66
C LYS A 103 9.89 13.16 -6.58
N GLY A 104 11.20 13.05 -6.77
CA GLY A 104 12.18 13.67 -5.90
C GLY A 104 12.43 12.92 -4.59
N PRO A 105 12.93 13.63 -3.56
CA PRO A 105 13.44 13.04 -2.31
C PRO A 105 12.47 12.12 -1.58
N VAL A 106 11.16 12.36 -1.70
CA VAL A 106 10.13 11.52 -1.10
C VAL A 106 10.26 10.04 -1.52
N GLY A 107 10.80 9.79 -2.72
CA GLY A 107 11.06 8.46 -3.26
C GLY A 107 12.03 7.63 -2.42
N ILE A 108 12.96 8.25 -1.68
CA ILE A 108 13.90 7.56 -0.77
C ILE A 108 13.61 7.83 0.71
N VAL A 109 13.16 9.04 1.06
CA VAL A 109 12.89 9.42 2.46
C VAL A 109 11.84 8.50 3.08
N ILE A 110 10.71 8.30 2.40
CA ILE A 110 9.62 7.47 2.93
C ILE A 110 10.07 6.00 3.09
N PRO A 111 10.59 5.31 2.05
CA PRO A 111 11.08 3.93 2.20
C PRO A 111 12.18 3.80 3.25
N GLY A 112 13.10 4.76 3.31
CA GLY A 112 14.14 4.83 4.34
C GLY A 112 13.54 4.85 5.74
N LEU A 113 12.60 5.75 6.02
CA LEU A 113 11.92 5.83 7.32
C LEU A 113 11.20 4.53 7.67
N VAL A 114 10.49 3.92 6.72
CA VAL A 114 9.80 2.64 6.94
C VAL A 114 10.79 1.54 7.30
N ILE A 115 11.85 1.39 6.49
CA ILE A 115 12.85 0.33 6.66
C ILE A 115 13.59 0.51 7.98
N ILE A 116 14.04 1.73 8.30
CA ILE A 116 14.74 2.03 9.54
C ILE A 116 13.85 1.72 10.75
N ALA A 117 12.62 2.24 10.77
CA ALA A 117 11.68 2.01 11.87
C ALA A 117 11.38 0.51 12.07
N PHE A 118 11.12 -0.21 10.98
CA PHE A 118 10.92 -1.65 11.01
C PHE A 118 12.13 -2.41 11.56
N LEU A 119 13.34 -2.12 11.04
CA LEU A 119 14.57 -2.81 11.42
C LEU A 119 14.99 -2.53 12.87
N VAL A 120 14.79 -1.30 13.35
CA VAL A 120 14.99 -0.94 14.76
C VAL A 120 14.00 -1.70 15.64
N TYR A 121 12.72 -1.75 15.25
CA TYR A 121 11.69 -2.46 16.01
C TYR A 121 12.02 -3.96 16.17
N VAL A 122 12.42 -4.64 15.07
CA VAL A 122 12.78 -6.07 15.09
C VAL A 122 14.20 -6.34 15.60
N GLY A 123 14.99 -5.30 15.88
CA GLY A 123 16.34 -5.42 16.43
C GLY A 123 17.38 -5.98 15.46
N GLN A 124 17.22 -5.74 14.15
CA GLN A 124 18.08 -6.32 13.10
C GLN A 124 18.77 -5.27 12.22
N PHE A 125 18.74 -4.00 12.63
CA PHE A 125 19.29 -2.87 11.88
C PHE A 125 20.70 -3.12 11.34
N TRP A 126 21.69 -3.31 12.22
CA TRP A 126 23.08 -3.48 11.81
C TRP A 126 23.34 -4.72 10.97
N ALA A 127 22.60 -5.80 11.23
CA ALA A 127 22.72 -7.03 10.46
C ALA A 127 22.27 -6.82 9.01
N VAL A 128 21.15 -6.12 8.81
CA VAL A 128 20.57 -5.88 7.48
C VAL A 128 21.32 -4.79 6.74
N VAL A 129 21.87 -3.76 7.42
CA VAL A 129 22.73 -2.75 6.78
C VAL A 129 23.94 -3.40 6.08
N LYS A 130 24.56 -4.39 6.72
CA LYS A 130 25.66 -5.16 6.12
C LYS A 130 25.17 -6.04 4.98
N GLU A 131 24.10 -6.79 5.21
CA GLU A 131 23.54 -7.73 4.24
C GLU A 131 23.02 -7.06 2.95
N ALA A 132 22.43 -5.87 3.09
CA ALA A 132 21.93 -5.08 1.98
C ALA A 132 23.04 -4.38 1.19
N GLN A 133 24.29 -4.42 1.66
CA GLN A 133 25.44 -3.77 1.04
C GLN A 133 25.18 -2.29 0.76
N ILE A 134 24.78 -1.53 1.79
CA ILE A 134 24.34 -0.12 1.67
C ILE A 134 25.36 0.77 0.95
N ILE A 135 26.67 0.51 1.08
CA ILE A 135 27.69 1.30 0.39
C ILE A 135 27.64 1.05 -1.13
N THR A 136 27.74 -0.21 -1.56
CA THR A 136 27.68 -0.57 -2.98
C THR A 136 26.32 -0.23 -3.60
N GLY A 137 25.24 -0.49 -2.87
CA GLY A 137 23.88 -0.13 -3.28
C GLY A 137 23.67 1.37 -3.37
N GLY A 138 24.22 2.13 -2.42
CA GLY A 138 24.23 3.59 -2.43
C GLY A 138 25.00 4.14 -3.64
N ALA A 139 26.13 3.54 -4.00
CA ALA A 139 26.86 3.91 -5.22
C ALA A 139 26.04 3.68 -6.49
N ILE A 140 25.33 2.54 -6.60
CA ILE A 140 24.42 2.25 -7.72
C ILE A 140 23.28 3.28 -7.76
N PHE A 141 22.68 3.58 -6.61
CA PHE A 141 21.63 4.59 -6.50
C PHE A 141 22.12 5.96 -7.00
N LEU A 142 23.25 6.43 -6.49
CA LEU A 142 23.83 7.71 -6.88
C LEU A 142 24.20 7.75 -8.37
N LEU A 143 24.73 6.64 -8.91
CA LEU A 143 25.07 6.54 -10.33
C LEU A 143 23.85 6.70 -11.24
N ILE A 144 22.66 6.29 -10.79
CA ILE A 144 21.42 6.41 -11.55
C ILE A 144 20.78 7.79 -11.35
N THR A 145 20.75 8.29 -10.11
CA THR A 145 20.05 9.53 -9.80
C THR A 145 20.85 10.78 -10.14
N LEU A 146 22.13 10.82 -9.78
CA LEU A 146 22.94 12.04 -9.86
C LEU A 146 23.12 12.59 -11.28
N PRO A 147 23.31 11.78 -12.34
CA PRO A 147 23.58 12.34 -13.67
C PRO A 147 22.52 13.34 -14.12
N TRP A 148 21.24 13.03 -13.90
CA TRP A 148 20.15 13.93 -14.26
C TRP A 148 20.17 15.21 -13.42
N TYR A 149 20.33 15.10 -12.10
CA TYR A 149 20.42 16.26 -11.21
C TYR A 149 21.63 17.15 -11.52
N ILE A 150 22.77 16.56 -11.87
CA ILE A 150 23.97 17.32 -12.28
C ILE A 150 23.66 18.08 -13.57
N LEU A 151 23.17 17.41 -14.61
CA LEU A 151 22.90 18.03 -15.91
C LEU A 151 21.89 19.18 -15.81
N VAL A 152 20.77 18.99 -15.11
CA VAL A 152 19.76 20.05 -14.98
C VAL A 152 20.29 21.24 -14.17
N SER A 153 21.18 21.00 -13.21
CA SER A 153 21.76 22.07 -12.38
C SER A 153 22.85 22.86 -13.10
N LEU A 154 23.59 22.21 -14.00
CA LEU A 154 24.55 22.90 -14.87
C LEU A 154 23.84 23.82 -15.87
N GLU A 155 22.67 23.39 -16.38
CA GLU A 155 21.85 24.20 -17.28
C GLU A 155 21.03 25.27 -16.54
N ASN A 156 20.64 25.00 -15.29
CA ASN A 156 19.74 25.85 -14.50
C ASN A 156 20.27 26.00 -13.06
N SER A 157 21.02 27.08 -12.79
CA SER A 157 21.68 27.30 -11.50
C SER A 157 20.73 27.29 -10.30
N ASP A 158 19.51 27.78 -10.47
CA ASP A 158 18.52 27.94 -9.39
C ASP A 158 17.66 26.69 -9.19
N TYR A 159 17.80 25.68 -10.05
CA TYR A 159 16.94 24.50 -10.05
C TYR A 159 16.96 23.77 -8.72
N LEU A 160 18.15 23.49 -8.15
CA LEU A 160 18.25 22.75 -6.88
C LEU A 160 17.64 23.53 -5.72
N ALA A 161 17.88 24.84 -5.65
CA ALA A 161 17.34 25.68 -4.59
C ALA A 161 15.81 25.71 -4.65
N SER A 162 15.22 25.90 -5.83
CA SER A 162 13.77 25.87 -6.03
C SER A 162 13.17 24.48 -5.79
N PHE A 163 13.81 23.44 -6.33
CA PHE A 163 13.32 22.07 -6.24
C PHE A 163 13.34 21.54 -4.79
N PHE A 164 14.44 21.68 -4.07
CA PHE A 164 14.54 21.22 -2.69
C PHE A 164 13.84 22.17 -1.70
N GLY A 165 13.89 23.49 -1.95
CA GLY A 165 13.22 24.51 -1.15
C GLY A 165 11.70 24.53 -1.39
N TYR A 166 11.25 25.25 -2.41
CA TYR A 166 9.83 25.47 -2.70
C TYR A 166 9.04 24.16 -2.91
N HIS A 167 9.55 23.26 -3.77
CA HIS A 167 8.76 22.09 -4.18
C HIS A 167 8.75 20.94 -3.17
N ASN A 168 9.69 20.89 -2.23
CA ASN A 168 9.79 19.81 -1.23
C ASN A 168 9.67 20.34 0.20
N PHE A 169 10.57 21.22 0.62
CA PHE A 169 10.60 21.71 2.00
C PHE A 169 9.40 22.59 2.32
N GLU A 170 9.18 23.68 1.57
CA GLU A 170 8.05 24.60 1.79
C GLU A 170 6.72 23.90 1.60
N ARG A 171 6.59 23.04 0.59
CA ARG A 171 5.38 22.22 0.42
C ARG A 171 5.09 21.30 1.64
N PHE A 172 6.12 20.86 2.36
CA PHE A 172 5.95 20.09 3.58
C PHE A 172 5.59 20.98 4.79
N THR A 173 6.16 22.18 4.89
CA THR A 173 6.02 23.07 6.06
C THR A 173 4.96 24.15 5.93
N GLU A 174 4.49 24.46 4.73
CA GLU A 174 3.59 25.56 4.42
C GLU A 174 2.43 25.12 3.51
N VAL A 175 1.39 25.97 3.44
CA VAL A 175 0.24 25.75 2.54
C VAL A 175 0.61 26.27 1.15
N VAL A 176 0.91 25.36 0.23
CA VAL A 176 1.20 25.70 -1.16
C VAL A 176 -0.03 25.45 -2.03
N ASN A 177 -0.33 26.39 -2.94
CA ASN A 177 -1.45 26.32 -3.87
C ASN A 177 -2.83 26.13 -3.20
N GLY A 178 -3.03 26.62 -1.97
CA GLY A 178 -4.33 26.56 -1.28
C GLY A 178 -4.76 25.17 -0.80
N HIS A 179 -3.89 24.15 -0.87
CA HIS A 179 -4.23 22.77 -0.48
C HIS A 179 -4.09 22.53 1.05
N ASN A 180 -4.76 23.35 1.86
CA ASN A 180 -4.89 23.10 3.29
C ASN A 180 -6.05 22.12 3.52
N ALA A 181 -5.83 21.12 4.37
CA ALA A 181 -6.87 20.21 4.80
C ALA A 181 -6.68 19.84 6.29
N PRO A 182 -7.78 19.51 7.01
CA PRO A 182 -7.74 19.24 8.44
C PRO A 182 -6.87 18.02 8.78
N TRP A 183 -6.48 17.88 10.04
CA TRP A 183 -5.64 16.76 10.50
C TRP A 183 -6.25 15.37 10.21
N TYR A 184 -7.59 15.27 10.18
CA TYR A 184 -8.29 14.03 9.89
C TYR A 184 -8.44 13.73 8.39
N PHE A 185 -7.93 14.60 7.49
CA PHE A 185 -8.10 14.48 6.04
C PHE A 185 -7.71 13.11 5.50
N TYR A 186 -6.52 12.61 5.85
CA TYR A 186 -6.06 11.33 5.34
C TYR A 186 -6.78 10.11 5.90
N PHE A 187 -7.44 10.22 7.06
CA PHE A 187 -8.33 9.16 7.53
C PHE A 187 -9.50 8.99 6.55
N LEU A 188 -10.10 10.09 6.10
CA LEU A 188 -11.19 10.08 5.12
C LEU A 188 -10.69 9.61 3.75
N VAL A 189 -9.54 10.11 3.30
CA VAL A 189 -8.95 9.70 2.00
C VAL A 189 -8.66 8.21 1.98
N ILE A 190 -8.10 7.62 3.05
CA ILE A 190 -7.89 6.16 3.10
C ILE A 190 -9.21 5.41 3.23
N LEU A 191 -10.14 5.91 4.05
CA LEU A 191 -11.44 5.27 4.25
C LEU A 191 -12.17 5.12 2.91
N VAL A 192 -12.15 6.15 2.07
CA VAL A 192 -12.81 6.18 0.75
C VAL A 192 -11.92 5.55 -0.32
N GLY A 193 -10.65 5.95 -0.40
CA GLY A 193 -9.71 5.51 -1.43
C GLY A 193 -9.39 4.02 -1.36
N PHE A 194 -9.47 3.42 -0.17
CA PHE A 194 -9.27 1.99 0.02
C PHE A 194 -10.58 1.18 0.07
N LEU A 195 -11.73 1.77 -0.30
CA LEU A 195 -12.97 1.00 -0.47
C LEU A 195 -12.81 -0.08 -1.57
N PRO A 196 -13.50 -1.22 -1.42
CA PRO A 196 -14.37 -1.62 -0.31
C PRO A 196 -13.62 -2.17 0.91
N TYR A 197 -12.29 -2.18 0.87
CA TYR A 197 -11.44 -2.96 1.78
C TYR A 197 -11.07 -2.21 3.06
N SER A 198 -11.27 -0.90 3.11
CA SER A 198 -10.95 -0.02 4.25
C SER A 198 -11.60 -0.47 5.56
N VAL A 199 -12.81 -1.04 5.52
CA VAL A 199 -13.51 -1.55 6.70
C VAL A 199 -12.80 -2.71 7.39
N TYR A 200 -11.96 -3.47 6.67
CA TYR A 200 -11.20 -4.60 7.23
C TYR A 200 -9.84 -4.18 7.77
N LEU A 201 -9.39 -2.97 7.44
CA LEU A 201 -8.04 -2.49 7.77
C LEU A 201 -7.83 -2.38 9.29
N PRO A 202 -8.74 -1.78 10.10
CA PRO A 202 -8.60 -1.76 11.56
C PRO A 202 -8.53 -3.17 12.15
N TRP A 203 -9.32 -4.10 11.63
CA TRP A 203 -9.33 -5.48 12.11
C TRP A 203 -8.02 -6.21 11.80
N GLY A 204 -7.47 -6.02 10.59
CA GLY A 204 -6.17 -6.57 10.21
C GLY A 204 -5.02 -6.02 11.06
N ILE A 205 -5.04 -4.71 11.35
CA ILE A 205 -4.07 -4.05 12.23
C ILE A 205 -4.14 -4.63 13.65
N VAL A 206 -5.34 -4.79 14.21
CA VAL A 206 -5.52 -5.31 15.57
C VAL A 206 -5.08 -6.77 15.68
N ARG A 207 -5.43 -7.60 14.67
CA ARG A 207 -5.01 -9.01 14.59
C ARG A 207 -3.51 -9.19 14.55
N LEU A 208 -2.78 -8.21 13.99
CA LEU A 208 -1.33 -8.23 13.88
C LEU A 208 -0.61 -8.18 15.23
N LYS A 209 -1.20 -7.53 16.25
CA LYS A 209 -0.58 -7.37 17.57
C LYS A 209 0.81 -6.74 17.50
N PHE A 210 0.95 -5.66 16.73
CA PHE A 210 2.22 -4.92 16.57
C PHE A 210 2.75 -4.32 17.87
N TRP A 211 1.96 -4.30 18.94
CA TRP A 211 2.38 -3.90 20.29
C TRP A 211 3.17 -4.98 21.06
N ARG A 212 3.46 -6.14 20.45
CA ARG A 212 4.21 -7.24 21.08
C ARG A 212 5.61 -7.40 20.47
N PRO A 213 6.59 -6.53 20.77
CA PRO A 213 7.91 -6.57 20.13
C PRO A 213 8.66 -7.89 20.41
N SER A 214 8.56 -8.44 21.62
CA SER A 214 9.19 -9.72 21.98
C SER A 214 8.69 -10.90 21.14
N PHE A 215 7.41 -10.88 20.75
CA PHE A 215 6.84 -11.89 19.85
C PHE A 215 7.47 -11.77 18.46
N TRP A 216 7.48 -10.57 17.89
CA TRP A 216 7.98 -10.33 16.53
C TRP A 216 9.47 -10.59 16.37
N ARG A 217 10.29 -10.24 17.36
CA ARG A 217 11.74 -10.50 17.35
C ARG A 217 12.09 -11.98 17.34
N ARG A 218 11.22 -12.84 17.87
CA ARG A 218 11.40 -14.31 17.88
C ARG A 218 10.89 -14.96 16.59
N GLN A 219 10.07 -14.26 15.80
CA GLN A 219 9.57 -14.80 14.55
C GLN A 219 10.67 -14.80 13.47
N PRO A 220 10.71 -15.83 12.61
CA PRO A 220 11.61 -15.82 11.46
C PRO A 220 11.28 -14.63 10.56
N ARG A 221 12.29 -14.05 9.89
CA ARG A 221 12.14 -12.86 9.04
C ARG A 221 11.02 -13.00 8.00
N SER A 222 10.88 -14.19 7.43
CA SER A 222 9.82 -14.56 6.50
C SER A 222 8.40 -14.36 7.06
N ALA A 223 8.19 -14.53 8.36
CA ALA A 223 6.89 -14.34 8.98
C ALA A 223 6.55 -12.86 9.26
N GLN A 224 7.48 -11.93 9.02
CA GLN A 224 7.36 -10.51 9.40
C GLN A 224 6.77 -9.60 8.32
N LEU A 225 6.28 -10.14 7.19
CA LEU A 225 5.74 -9.33 6.07
C LEU A 225 4.59 -8.43 6.53
N SER A 226 3.68 -8.98 7.32
CA SER A 226 2.56 -8.21 7.85
C SER A 226 3.04 -7.04 8.71
N LEU A 227 4.04 -7.25 9.57
CA LEU A 227 4.64 -6.20 10.40
C LEU A 227 5.31 -5.13 9.53
N PHE A 228 6.08 -5.54 8.52
CA PHE A 228 6.68 -4.61 7.57
C PHE A 228 5.62 -3.75 6.86
N ALA A 229 4.52 -4.36 6.39
CA ALA A 229 3.40 -3.65 5.79
C ALA A 229 2.71 -2.68 6.80
N MET A 230 2.66 -3.03 8.08
CA MET A 230 2.16 -2.12 9.12
C MET A 230 3.04 -0.86 9.27
N PHE A 231 4.36 -1.02 9.32
CA PHE A 231 5.28 0.13 9.35
C PHE A 231 5.19 0.95 8.06
N TRP A 232 5.07 0.30 6.91
CA TRP A 232 4.87 0.97 5.62
C TRP A 232 3.60 1.83 5.64
N LEU A 233 2.47 1.24 6.03
CA LEU A 233 1.21 1.95 6.13
C LEU A 233 1.29 3.15 7.08
N VAL A 234 1.76 2.92 8.32
CA VAL A 234 1.76 3.94 9.38
C VAL A 234 2.70 5.09 9.06
N ILE A 235 3.91 4.81 8.56
CA ILE A 235 4.89 5.87 8.28
C ILE A 235 4.43 6.74 7.12
N ILE A 236 3.90 6.17 6.04
CA ILE A 236 3.36 6.98 4.94
C ILE A 236 2.20 7.84 5.42
N PHE A 237 1.27 7.23 6.15
CA PHE A 237 0.13 7.93 6.70
C PHE A 237 0.54 9.07 7.62
N ALA A 238 1.44 8.83 8.57
CA ALA A 238 1.92 9.83 9.51
C ALA A 238 2.70 10.93 8.79
N PHE A 239 3.61 10.57 7.88
CA PHE A 239 4.41 11.53 7.13
C PHE A 239 3.54 12.55 6.38
N PHE A 240 2.55 12.09 5.63
CA PHE A 240 1.68 13.00 4.89
C PHE A 240 0.66 13.71 5.78
N THR A 241 0.20 13.09 6.87
CA THR A 241 -0.66 13.78 7.85
C THR A 241 0.04 14.96 8.50
N LEU A 242 1.35 14.84 8.75
CA LEU A 242 2.18 15.92 9.27
C LEU A 242 2.51 17.00 8.23
N ALA A 243 2.49 16.67 6.93
CA ALA A 243 2.71 17.64 5.87
C ALA A 243 1.58 18.68 5.82
N VAL A 244 1.94 19.95 5.61
CA VAL A 244 0.97 21.06 5.60
C VAL A 244 0.15 21.05 4.31
N THR A 245 0.79 20.96 3.14
CA THR A 245 0.09 20.79 1.84
C THR A 245 -0.41 19.35 1.69
N LYS A 246 -1.73 19.17 1.51
CA LYS A 246 -2.36 17.84 1.45
C LYS A 246 -3.06 17.60 0.12
N LEU A 247 -2.66 16.53 -0.58
CA LEU A 247 -3.36 16.02 -1.77
C LEU A 247 -3.84 14.58 -1.55
N PRO A 248 -5.01 14.18 -2.08
CA PRO A 248 -5.51 12.81 -1.98
C PRO A 248 -4.54 11.76 -2.56
N SER A 249 -3.81 12.10 -3.63
CA SER A 249 -2.89 11.17 -4.29
C SER A 249 -1.69 10.77 -3.43
N TYR A 250 -1.37 11.53 -2.39
CA TYR A 250 -0.24 11.23 -1.50
C TYR A 250 -0.43 9.93 -0.72
N THR A 251 -1.67 9.43 -0.61
CA THR A 251 -1.91 8.12 0.00
C THR A 251 -1.64 6.96 -0.94
N LEU A 252 -1.53 7.15 -2.26
CA LEU A 252 -1.37 6.04 -3.20
C LEU A 252 -0.24 5.06 -2.83
N PRO A 253 0.95 5.51 -2.40
CA PRO A 253 2.04 4.59 -2.05
C PRO A 253 1.80 3.73 -0.81
N LEU A 254 0.75 3.98 0.01
CA LEU A 254 0.36 3.10 1.13
C LEU A 254 -0.61 1.99 0.74
N ILE A 255 -1.30 2.10 -0.40
CA ILE A 255 -2.32 1.14 -0.83
C ILE A 255 -1.77 -0.30 -0.93
N PRO A 256 -0.56 -0.56 -1.46
CA PRO A 256 0.00 -1.91 -1.46
C PRO A 256 0.17 -2.50 -0.05
N ALA A 257 0.55 -1.67 0.93
CA ALA A 257 0.70 -2.10 2.32
C ALA A 257 -0.65 -2.46 2.96
N ALA A 258 -1.67 -1.62 2.74
CA ALA A 258 -3.03 -1.88 3.18
C ALA A 258 -3.59 -3.17 2.58
N ALA A 259 -3.37 -3.38 1.28
CA ALA A 259 -3.76 -4.60 0.57
C ALA A 259 -3.07 -5.85 1.12
N ILE A 260 -1.78 -5.79 1.48
CA ILE A 260 -1.07 -6.89 2.13
C ILE A 260 -1.72 -7.26 3.46
N ILE A 261 -2.03 -6.28 4.31
CA ILE A 261 -2.66 -6.53 5.63
C ILE A 261 -4.03 -7.19 5.46
N VAL A 262 -4.87 -6.67 4.57
CA VAL A 262 -6.21 -7.22 4.33
C VAL A 262 -6.17 -8.58 3.63
N ALA A 263 -5.30 -8.78 2.65
CA ALA A 263 -5.17 -10.06 1.95
C ALA A 263 -4.73 -11.18 2.88
N LEU A 264 -3.77 -10.90 3.77
CA LEU A 264 -3.32 -11.89 4.73
C LEU A 264 -4.43 -12.26 5.73
N LEU A 265 -5.27 -11.29 6.12
CA LEU A 265 -6.35 -11.48 7.09
C LEU A 265 -7.41 -12.42 6.53
N TRP A 266 -7.81 -12.17 5.28
CA TRP A 266 -8.81 -12.96 4.58
C TRP A 266 -8.27 -14.32 4.13
N SER A 267 -7.01 -14.39 3.70
CA SER A 267 -6.38 -15.66 3.37
C SER A 267 -6.36 -16.61 4.56
N GLU A 268 -6.01 -16.13 5.76
CA GLU A 268 -6.09 -16.93 6.98
C GLU A 268 -7.53 -17.42 7.25
N GLN A 269 -8.53 -16.54 7.15
CA GLN A 269 -9.92 -16.90 7.44
C GLN A 269 -10.52 -17.89 6.46
N LEU A 270 -10.19 -17.79 5.18
CA LEU A 270 -10.78 -18.60 4.11
C LEU A 270 -10.07 -19.94 3.90
N THR A 271 -8.86 -20.10 4.43
CA THR A 271 -8.06 -21.33 4.25
C THR A 271 -7.90 -22.14 5.53
N GLN A 272 -8.27 -21.61 6.70
CA GLN A 272 -8.41 -22.39 7.93
C GLN A 272 -9.60 -23.34 7.80
N SER A 273 -9.32 -24.55 7.31
CA SER A 273 -10.18 -25.72 7.45
C SER A 273 -10.08 -26.21 8.89
N GLU A 274 -10.98 -25.79 9.78
CA GLU A 274 -11.31 -26.68 10.91
C GLU A 274 -12.44 -27.60 10.45
N PRO A 275 -12.17 -28.92 10.33
CA PRO A 275 -13.23 -29.90 10.18
C PRO A 275 -13.82 -30.12 11.56
N GLU A 276 -14.97 -29.50 11.86
CA GLU A 276 -16.08 -30.13 12.60
C GLU A 276 -17.16 -29.11 12.99
N LEU A 277 -18.39 -29.51 12.66
CA LEU A 277 -19.68 -28.94 13.04
C LEU A 277 -20.00 -27.51 12.59
N LYS A 278 -20.93 -27.43 11.64
CA LYS A 278 -22.02 -26.44 11.52
C LYS A 278 -21.91 -25.28 12.53
N ARG A 279 -21.06 -24.30 12.24
CA ARG A 279 -21.08 -23.02 12.97
C ARG A 279 -21.89 -22.03 12.14
N PRO A 280 -22.85 -21.30 12.73
CA PRO A 280 -23.48 -20.17 12.06
C PRO A 280 -22.39 -19.24 11.53
N THR A 281 -22.65 -18.62 10.39
CA THR A 281 -21.74 -17.66 9.74
C THR A 281 -21.02 -16.83 10.78
N ARG A 282 -19.67 -16.98 10.86
CA ARG A 282 -18.84 -16.27 11.85
C ARG A 282 -19.29 -14.80 11.86
N PRO A 283 -19.56 -14.18 13.02
CA PRO A 283 -20.12 -12.81 13.06
C PRO A 283 -19.29 -11.81 12.24
N SER A 284 -17.97 -12.04 12.10
CA SER A 284 -17.11 -11.26 11.21
C SER A 284 -17.46 -11.35 9.73
N LEU A 285 -17.85 -12.52 9.23
CA LEU A 285 -18.30 -12.74 7.85
C LEU A 285 -19.67 -12.10 7.61
N LEU A 286 -20.57 -12.17 8.60
CA LEU A 286 -21.86 -11.50 8.54
C LEU A 286 -21.71 -9.98 8.47
N TRP A 287 -20.94 -9.40 9.39
CA TRP A 287 -20.66 -7.96 9.40
C TRP A 287 -19.97 -7.51 8.12
N SER A 288 -19.00 -8.29 7.62
CA SER A 288 -18.38 -8.08 6.32
C SER A 288 -19.42 -8.08 5.19
N GLY A 289 -20.32 -9.07 5.15
CA GLY A 289 -21.38 -9.15 4.16
C GLY A 289 -22.28 -7.91 4.19
N ILE A 290 -22.75 -7.52 5.38
CA ILE A 290 -23.60 -6.34 5.58
C ILE A 290 -22.88 -5.06 5.10
N LEU A 291 -21.62 -4.86 5.50
CA LEU A 291 -20.84 -3.68 5.10
C LEU A 291 -20.64 -3.59 3.58
N ASN A 292 -20.32 -4.71 2.92
CA ASN A 292 -20.21 -4.71 1.46
C ASN A 292 -21.56 -4.42 0.78
N ILE A 293 -22.66 -4.97 1.27
CA ILE A 293 -24.00 -4.71 0.73
C ILE A 293 -24.33 -3.22 0.86
N LEU A 294 -24.13 -2.62 2.04
CA LEU A 294 -24.35 -1.19 2.26
C LEU A 294 -23.51 -0.33 1.32
N LEU A 295 -22.24 -0.71 1.10
CA LEU A 295 -21.37 -0.02 0.18
C LEU A 295 -21.82 -0.16 -1.28
N MET A 296 -22.20 -1.37 -1.72
CA MET A 296 -22.73 -1.59 -3.06
C MET A 296 -23.99 -0.74 -3.31
N VAL A 297 -24.88 -0.65 -2.33
CA VAL A 297 -26.06 0.23 -2.36
C VAL A 297 -25.64 1.70 -2.44
N ALA A 298 -24.70 2.14 -1.61
CA ALA A 298 -24.22 3.52 -1.61
C ALA A 298 -23.58 3.91 -2.96
N VAL A 299 -22.77 3.03 -3.56
CA VAL A 299 -22.18 3.23 -4.90
C VAL A 299 -23.27 3.26 -5.97
N ALA A 300 -24.27 2.37 -5.90
CA ALA A 300 -25.39 2.37 -6.82
C ALA A 300 -26.17 3.70 -6.79
N ILE A 301 -26.47 4.20 -5.58
CA ILE A 301 -27.13 5.50 -5.39
C ILE A 301 -26.26 6.63 -5.93
N ALA A 302 -24.97 6.68 -5.55
CA ALA A 302 -24.04 7.71 -5.98
C ALA A 302 -23.89 7.79 -7.51
N LEU A 303 -23.87 6.64 -8.20
CA LEU A 303 -23.89 6.59 -9.66
C LEU A 303 -25.24 7.04 -10.23
N GLY A 304 -26.35 6.68 -9.59
CA GLY A 304 -27.70 7.10 -10.01
C GLY A 304 -27.88 8.62 -9.99
N ILE A 305 -27.37 9.29 -8.96
CA ILE A 305 -27.40 10.76 -8.83
C ILE A 305 -26.14 11.45 -9.40
N GLY A 306 -25.19 10.67 -9.92
CA GLY A 306 -23.83 11.10 -10.26
C GLY A 306 -23.75 12.36 -11.12
N PRO A 307 -24.51 12.49 -12.23
CA PRO A 307 -24.50 13.70 -13.04
C PRO A 307 -24.86 14.98 -12.28
N GLY A 308 -25.71 14.89 -11.25
CA GLY A 308 -26.08 16.03 -10.40
C GLY A 308 -25.04 16.34 -9.31
N LEU A 309 -24.09 15.44 -9.06
CA LEU A 309 -22.98 15.66 -8.12
C LEU A 309 -21.77 16.34 -8.80
N ILE A 310 -21.72 16.34 -10.13
CA ILE A 310 -20.64 17.00 -10.88
C ILE A 310 -20.89 18.50 -10.84
N GLY A 311 -20.03 19.21 -10.11
CA GLY A 311 -20.06 20.67 -10.04
C GLY A 311 -19.65 21.32 -11.36
N TYR A 312 -19.89 22.63 -11.45
CA TYR A 312 -19.40 23.43 -12.57
C TYR A 312 -17.88 23.56 -12.50
N ASP A 313 -17.20 23.23 -13.59
CA ASP A 313 -15.76 23.45 -13.79
C ASP A 313 -15.57 24.29 -15.06
N PRO A 314 -14.93 25.47 -15.00
CA PRO A 314 -14.63 26.28 -16.18
C PRO A 314 -13.86 25.54 -17.27
N ALA A 315 -13.01 24.56 -16.90
CA ALA A 315 -12.26 23.74 -17.84
C ALA A 315 -13.11 22.61 -18.45
N ALA A 316 -14.25 22.26 -17.85
CA ALA A 316 -15.15 21.21 -18.31
C ALA A 316 -16.63 21.57 -18.03
N PRO A 317 -17.16 22.66 -18.62
CA PRO A 317 -18.44 23.25 -18.20
C PRO A 317 -19.64 22.33 -18.44
N ASN A 318 -19.53 21.42 -19.42
CA ASN A 318 -20.57 20.46 -19.80
C ASN A 318 -20.28 19.05 -19.27
N LEU A 319 -19.35 18.86 -18.33
CA LEU A 319 -18.97 17.51 -17.89
C LEU A 319 -20.14 16.72 -17.31
N GLY A 320 -20.99 17.37 -16.49
CA GLY A 320 -22.17 16.75 -15.90
C GLY A 320 -23.20 16.30 -16.95
N THR A 321 -23.47 17.15 -17.94
CA THR A 321 -24.41 16.84 -19.03
C THR A 321 -23.86 15.78 -19.96
N LEU A 322 -22.59 15.89 -20.39
CA LEU A 322 -21.90 14.87 -21.17
C LEU A 322 -21.92 13.51 -20.46
N PHE A 323 -21.64 13.49 -19.15
CA PHE A 323 -21.69 12.25 -18.37
C PHE A 323 -23.12 11.68 -18.25
N ALA A 324 -24.14 12.53 -18.14
CA ALA A 324 -25.53 12.10 -18.17
C ALA A 324 -25.87 11.42 -19.52
N ASP A 325 -25.44 12.02 -20.63
CA ASP A 325 -25.75 11.56 -21.98
C ASP A 325 -25.15 10.18 -22.29
N THR A 326 -24.01 9.84 -21.69
CA THR A 326 -23.42 8.48 -21.84
C THR A 326 -24.32 7.36 -21.33
N LYS A 327 -25.27 7.65 -20.43
CA LYS A 327 -26.08 6.66 -19.68
C LYS A 327 -25.28 5.64 -18.86
N LEU A 328 -23.94 5.73 -18.84
CA LEU A 328 -23.05 4.82 -18.11
C LEU A 328 -23.32 4.87 -16.61
N HIS A 329 -23.66 6.04 -16.08
CA HIS A 329 -24.03 6.23 -14.68
C HIS A 329 -25.25 5.37 -14.29
N ARG A 330 -26.27 5.27 -15.15
CA ARG A 330 -27.47 4.43 -14.91
C ARG A 330 -27.16 2.94 -15.01
N LEU A 331 -26.37 2.55 -16.02
CA LEU A 331 -25.93 1.16 -16.18
C LEU A 331 -25.11 0.71 -14.97
N GLY A 332 -24.15 1.54 -14.55
CA GLY A 332 -23.34 1.30 -13.35
C GLY A 332 -24.20 1.18 -12.09
N ALA A 333 -25.17 2.09 -11.90
CA ALA A 333 -26.11 2.01 -10.78
C ALA A 333 -26.89 0.69 -10.78
N ALA A 334 -27.41 0.25 -11.93
CA ALA A 334 -28.13 -1.02 -12.06
C ALA A 334 -27.25 -2.23 -11.76
N ILE A 335 -25.99 -2.24 -12.23
CA ILE A 335 -25.03 -3.31 -11.96
C ILE A 335 -24.76 -3.43 -10.46
N TRP A 336 -24.41 -2.33 -9.79
CA TRP A 336 -24.10 -2.32 -8.36
C TRP A 336 -25.31 -2.68 -7.51
N MET A 337 -26.51 -2.22 -7.90
CA MET A 337 -27.74 -2.56 -7.21
C MET A 337 -28.08 -4.05 -7.34
N SER A 338 -27.93 -4.61 -8.54
CA SER A 338 -28.14 -6.05 -8.79
C SER A 338 -27.14 -6.90 -8.00
N ALA A 339 -25.87 -6.47 -7.93
CA ALA A 339 -24.84 -7.14 -7.12
C ALA A 339 -25.16 -7.12 -5.62
N ALA A 340 -25.70 -6.00 -5.10
CA ALA A 340 -26.16 -5.91 -3.72
C ALA A 340 -27.30 -6.90 -3.44
N VAL A 341 -28.31 -6.96 -4.32
CA VAL A 341 -29.43 -7.92 -4.19
C VAL A 341 -28.92 -9.36 -4.23
N GLY A 342 -28.05 -9.70 -5.17
CA GLY A 342 -27.42 -11.02 -5.24
C GLY A 342 -26.65 -11.38 -3.97
N SER A 343 -25.91 -10.41 -3.40
CA SER A 343 -25.16 -10.58 -2.15
C SER A 343 -26.09 -10.79 -0.95
N ILE A 344 -27.24 -10.10 -0.88
CA ILE A 344 -28.26 -10.33 0.14
C ILE A 344 -28.79 -11.76 0.05
N ILE A 345 -29.12 -12.25 -1.16
CA ILE A 345 -29.62 -13.61 -1.37
C ILE A 345 -28.59 -14.65 -0.89
N VAL A 346 -27.32 -14.47 -1.24
CA VAL A 346 -26.24 -15.35 -0.78
C VAL A 346 -26.08 -15.32 0.74
N LEU A 347 -26.14 -14.13 1.34
CA LEU A 347 -26.01 -13.96 2.78
C LEU A 347 -27.16 -14.62 3.54
N LEU A 348 -28.40 -14.51 3.03
CA LEU A 348 -29.59 -15.14 3.61
C LEU A 348 -29.57 -16.67 3.46
N LYS A 349 -29.07 -17.21 2.34
CA LYS A 349 -28.93 -18.67 2.14
C LYS A 349 -27.87 -19.32 3.03
N ASN A 350 -26.91 -18.53 3.52
CA ASN A 350 -25.81 -19.00 4.36
C ASN A 350 -26.01 -18.72 5.87
N LYS A 351 -27.15 -18.15 6.27
CA LYS A 351 -27.60 -18.11 7.67
C LYS A 351 -28.32 -19.41 8.00
#